data_AF-A0A6B3IHI6-F1
#
_entry.id   AF-A0A6B3IHI6-F1
#
_cell.length_a   1.000
_cell.length_b   1.000
_cell.length_c   1.000
_cell.angle_alpha   90.00
_cell.angle_beta   90.00
_cell.angle_gamma   90.00
#
_symmetry.space_group_name_H-M   'P 1'
#
loop_
_entity.id
_entity.type
_entity.pdbx_description
1 polymer ?
#
loop_
_entity_poly.entity_id
_entity_poly.type
_entity_poly.pdbx_seq_one_letter_code
_entity_poly.pdbx_strand_id
1 'polypeptide(L)' 'CGPYVVPHAFIEGWAVRTNNPPSGHVRGEGAMQVCAAYEGQMDKLAARLGINPAELRLRNALSTGDILPTGQTVTCPAPV' A
#
# COMPACT_ATOMS: atom_id res chain seq x y z
N CYS A 1 3.06 1.65 0.73
CA CYS A 1 3.31 0.20 0.72
C CYS A 1 2.11 -0.59 1.28
N GLY A 2 0.88 -0.17 1.00
CA GLY A 2 -0.32 -0.80 1.59
C GLY A 2 -0.35 -0.80 3.11
N PRO A 3 -1.34 -1.50 3.70
CA PRO A 3 -1.44 -1.72 5.14
C PRO A 3 -0.52 -2.85 5.62
N TYR A 4 0.73 -2.89 5.13
CA TYR A 4 1.67 -3.98 5.39
C TYR A 4 2.98 -3.47 6.02
N VAL A 5 3.58 -4.29 6.87
CA VAL A 5 4.92 -4.08 7.44
C VAL A 5 5.94 -4.25 6.31
N VAL A 6 6.59 -3.15 5.93
CA VAL A 6 7.63 -3.13 4.88
C VAL A 6 8.88 -2.46 5.45
N PRO A 7 9.87 -3.23 5.95
CA PRO A 7 11.06 -2.68 6.61
C PRO A 7 11.93 -1.82 5.71
N HIS A 8 11.89 -2.08 4.40
CA HIS A 8 12.69 -1.40 3.40
C HIS A 8 11.78 -0.95 2.25
N ALA A 9 11.54 0.36 2.17
CA ALA A 9 10.71 0.95 1.16
C ALA A 9 11.41 2.16 0.53
N PHE A 10 11.32 2.26 -0.78
CA PHE A 10 11.70 3.43 -1.56
C PHE A 10 10.51 3.80 -2.42
N ILE A 11 10.07 5.06 -2.34
CA ILE A 11 8.85 5.54 -3.01
C ILE A 11 9.19 6.87 -3.68
N GLU A 12 8.98 6.93 -4.98
CA GLU A 12 9.03 8.17 -5.77
C GLU A 12 7.70 8.36 -6.49
N GLY A 13 7.33 9.62 -6.73
CA GLY A 13 6.12 9.98 -7.44
C GLY A 13 6.33 11.25 -8.26
N TRP A 14 5.81 11.24 -9.49
CA TRP A 14 5.84 12.38 -10.39
C TRP A 14 4.42 12.72 -10.85
N ALA A 15 4.11 14.01 -10.85
CA ALA A 15 2.95 14.54 -11.53
C ALA A 15 3.39 15.11 -12.88
N VAL A 16 2.84 14.58 -13.97
CA VAL A 16 3.23 14.99 -15.33
C VAL A 16 2.08 15.77 -15.96
N ARG A 17 2.39 16.98 -16.44
CA ARG A 17 1.46 17.80 -17.21
C ARG A 17 1.21 17.13 -18.58
N THR A 18 -0.04 17.05 -18.97
CA THR A 18 -0.44 16.59 -20.32
C THR A 18 -1.42 17.58 -20.96
N ASN A 19 -1.82 17.31 -22.20
CA ASN A 19 -2.90 18.03 -22.88
C ASN A 19 -4.30 17.48 -22.55
N ASN A 20 -4.41 16.48 -21.68
CA ASN A 20 -5.70 15.95 -21.23
C ASN A 20 -6.44 16.96 -20.35
N PRO A 21 -7.77 16.80 -20.16
CA PRO A 21 -8.51 17.57 -19.16
C PRO A 21 -7.80 17.54 -17.80
N PRO A 22 -7.76 18.66 -17.05
CA PRO A 22 -7.11 18.70 -15.75
C PRO A 22 -7.60 17.59 -14.83
N SER A 23 -6.67 16.80 -14.31
CA SER A 23 -6.99 15.81 -13.27
C SER A 23 -7.27 16.52 -11.95
N GLY A 24 -8.37 16.16 -11.31
CA GLY A 24 -8.79 16.73 -10.04
C GLY A 24 -8.78 15.70 -8.91
N HIS A 25 -9.51 16.02 -7.85
CA HIS A 25 -9.69 15.20 -6.67
C HIS A 25 -10.84 14.21 -6.91
N VAL A 26 -10.64 12.96 -6.48
CA VAL A 26 -11.67 11.91 -6.50
C VAL A 26 -11.63 11.18 -5.17
N ARG A 27 -12.74 10.55 -4.78
CA ARG A 27 -12.85 9.85 -3.49
C ARG A 27 -11.63 8.95 -3.24
N GLY A 28 -10.92 9.22 -2.15
CA GLY A 28 -9.71 8.49 -1.76
C GLY A 28 -8.39 9.15 -2.19
N GLU A 29 -8.41 10.27 -2.93
CA GLU A 29 -7.26 11.15 -3.19
C GLU A 29 -5.97 10.42 -3.58
N GLY A 30 -6.04 9.55 -4.59
CA GLY A 30 -4.88 8.78 -5.05
C GLY A 30 -4.71 7.42 -4.35
N ALA A 31 -5.35 7.21 -3.19
CA ALA A 31 -5.20 5.99 -2.41
C ALA A 31 -5.71 4.75 -3.16
N MET A 32 -6.75 4.88 -4.00
CA MET A 32 -7.29 3.75 -4.77
C MET A 32 -6.30 3.29 -5.85
N GLN A 33 -5.63 4.23 -6.52
CA GLN A 33 -4.59 3.94 -7.51
C GLN A 33 -3.41 3.21 -6.87
N VAL A 34 -2.97 3.67 -5.71
CA VAL A 34 -1.89 3.03 -4.95
C VAL A 34 -2.33 1.66 -4.39
N CYS A 35 -3.59 1.52 -3.98
CA CYS A 35 -4.20 0.26 -3.55
C CYS A 35 -4.13 -0.83 -4.60
N ALA A 36 -4.60 -0.54 -5.81
CA ALA A 36 -4.47 -1.47 -6.92
C ALA A 36 -3.01 -1.90 -7.16
N ALA A 37 -2.06 -0.97 -7.01
CA ALA A 37 -0.63 -1.26 -7.21
C ALA A 37 -0.07 -2.22 -6.15
N TYR A 38 -0.25 -1.95 -4.85
CA TYR A 38 0.33 -2.82 -3.81
C TYR A 38 -0.44 -4.13 -3.63
N GLU A 39 -1.77 -4.14 -3.77
CA GLU A 39 -2.55 -5.38 -3.69
C GLU A 39 -2.23 -6.32 -4.85
N GLY A 40 -2.03 -5.77 -6.06
CA GLY A 40 -1.58 -6.57 -7.21
C GLY A 40 -0.18 -7.18 -7.01
N GLN A 41 0.70 -6.53 -6.23
CA GLN A 41 1.97 -7.14 -5.85
C GLN A 41 1.78 -8.28 -4.84
N MET A 42 0.89 -8.11 -3.86
CA MET A 42 0.55 -9.17 -2.89
C MET A 42 0.02 -10.42 -3.60
N ASP A 43 -0.86 -10.25 -4.59
CA ASP A 43 -1.39 -11.38 -5.35
C ASP A 43 -0.31 -12.10 -6.17
N LYS A 44 0.59 -11.34 -6.82
CA LYS A 44 1.74 -11.92 -7.54
C LYS A 44 2.70 -12.67 -6.61
N LEU A 45 2.95 -12.13 -5.43
CA LEU A 45 3.81 -12.78 -4.43
C LEU A 45 3.17 -14.07 -3.91
N ALA A 46 1.88 -14.04 -3.56
CA ALA A 46 1.17 -15.22 -3.11
C ALA A 46 1.15 -16.32 -4.16
N ALA A 47 0.89 -15.97 -5.43
CA ALA A 47 0.94 -16.91 -6.55
C ALA A 47 2.34 -17.54 -6.71
N ARG A 48 3.40 -16.74 -6.61
CA ARG A 48 4.78 -17.22 -6.74
C ARG A 48 5.23 -18.10 -5.56
N LEU A 49 4.74 -17.81 -4.36
CA LEU A 49 5.05 -18.57 -3.14
C LEU A 49 4.14 -19.79 -2.95
N GLY A 50 3.07 -19.93 -3.75
CA GLY A 50 2.12 -21.03 -3.63
C GLY A 50 1.28 -20.98 -2.35
N ILE A 51 1.07 -19.79 -1.79
CA ILE A 51 0.34 -19.58 -0.54
C ILE A 51 -0.99 -18.87 -0.81
N ASN A 52 -1.95 -19.02 0.11
CA ASN A 52 -3.21 -18.30 0.01
C ASN A 52 -2.95 -16.77 0.05
N PRO A 53 -3.51 -15.99 -0.88
CA PRO A 53 -3.33 -14.53 -0.90
C PRO A 53 -3.79 -13.83 0.39
N ALA A 54 -4.84 -14.33 1.05
CA ALA A 54 -5.30 -13.78 2.32
C ALA A 54 -4.30 -14.08 3.45
N GLU A 55 -3.69 -15.25 3.43
CA GLU A 55 -2.68 -15.64 4.42
C GLU A 55 -1.42 -14.77 4.30
N LEU A 56 -0.95 -14.50 3.07
CA LEU A 56 0.19 -13.60 2.86
C LEU A 56 -0.08 -12.19 3.39
N ARG A 57 -1.32 -11.70 3.22
CA ARG A 57 -1.73 -10.39 3.73
C ARG A 57 -1.75 -10.36 5.25
N LEU A 58 -2.35 -11.37 5.88
CA LEU A 58 -2.40 -11.51 7.34
C LEU A 58 -0.99 -11.57 7.95
N ARG A 59 -0.07 -12.32 7.33
CA ARG A 59 1.33 -12.42 7.80
C ARG A 59 2.08 -11.09 7.80
N ASN A 60 1.69 -10.16 6.92
CA ASN A 60 2.38 -8.89 6.76
C ASN A 60 1.55 -7.69 7.24
N ALA A 61 0.36 -7.90 7.80
CA ALA A 61 -0.54 -6.81 8.19
C ALA A 61 0.09 -5.93 9.28
N LEU A 62 -0.09 -4.61 9.15
CA LEU A 62 0.33 -3.67 10.19
C LEU A 62 -0.48 -3.87 11.47
N SER A 63 0.20 -3.73 12.60
CA SER A 63 -0.36 -3.70 13.94
C SER A 63 -0.07 -2.38 14.64
N THR A 64 -0.83 -2.07 15.70
CA THR A 64 -0.54 -0.93 16.56
C THR A 64 0.88 -1.05 17.13
N GLY A 65 1.66 0.02 17.01
CA GLY A 65 3.07 0.06 17.40
C GLY A 65 4.06 -0.14 16.25
N ASP A 66 3.61 -0.61 15.08
CA ASP A 66 4.49 -0.74 13.91
C ASP A 66 4.90 0.62 13.35
N ILE A 67 6.02 0.62 12.62
CA ILE A 67 6.59 1.81 12.01
C ILE A 67 6.20 1.86 10.53
N LEU A 68 5.51 2.93 10.13
CA LEU A 68 5.20 3.20 8.74
C LEU A 68 6.48 3.53 7.95
N PRO A 69 6.48 3.37 6.61
CA PRO A 69 7.61 3.77 5.77
C PRO A 69 8.04 5.23 5.90
N THR A 70 7.18 6.10 6.45
CA THR A 70 7.47 7.51 6.76
C THR A 70 8.21 7.70 8.09
N GLY A 71 8.47 6.65 8.84
CA GLY A 71 9.06 6.68 10.19
C GLY A 71 8.04 6.93 11.31
N GLN A 72 6.76 7.16 10.99
CA GLN A 72 5.71 7.37 11.97
C GLN A 72 5.26 6.04 12.60
N THR A 73 5.14 6.01 13.93
CA THR A 73 4.54 4.88 14.66
C THR A 73 3.02 4.88 14.53
N VAL A 74 2.43 3.72 14.30
CA VAL A 74 0.97 3.52 14.31
C VAL A 74 0.46 3.58 15.74
N THR A 75 -0.14 4.69 16.14
CA THR A 75 -0.60 4.94 17.51
C THR A 75 -2.11 4.78 17.70
N CYS A 76 -2.89 4.88 16.63
CA CYS A 76 -4.32 4.56 16.63
C CYS A 76 -4.54 3.05 16.50
N PRO A 77 -5.72 2.53 16.87
CA PRO A 77 -6.06 1.13 16.60
C PRO A 77 -5.94 0.90 15.10
N ALA A 78 -4.93 0.11 14.70
CA ALA A 78 -4.86 -0.37 13.34
C ALA A 78 -6.13 -1.20 13.05
N PRO A 79 -6.72 -1.12 11.85
CA PRO A 79 -7.78 -2.02 11.47
C PRO A 79 -7.18 -3.43 11.39
N VAL A 80 -7.39 -4.20 12.46
CA VAL A 80 -7.14 -5.64 12.50
C VAL A 80 -8.30 -6.39 11.87
#